data_AF-A3GHT4-F1
#
_entry.id   AF-A3GHT4-F1
#
_cell.length_a   1.000
_cell.length_b   1.000
_cell.length_c   1.000
_cell.angle_alpha   90.00
_cell.angle_beta   90.00
_cell.angle_gamma   90.00
#
_symmetry.space_group_name_H-M   'P 1'
#
loop_
_entity.id
_entity.type
_entity.pdbx_description
1 polymer ?
#
loop_
_entity_poly.entity_id
_entity_poly.type
_entity_poly.pdbx_seq_one_letter_code
_entity_poly.pdbx_strand_id
1 'polypeptide(L)'
;MFQINFYRSYFNLDTDTFLQKIQRASNPLNSAFAGDEDTDEVTELYGFFWITGTLIFLMFVSATGSNILANWLHSDPENKPYEYSFELLSKSIFLFYGYNLVVPLILYLGTAFLLKFPNTLPLTKVISIYGYTNILWFPITAINFLIVVFISNKKHHLMLNFLEWIIVLISGTITGLSNITKLSGVIHKNCLLLADGDASSANRQYMTIIGLLVIAHALFTILVKISFFGIKV
;
A
#
# COMPACT_ATOMS: atom_id res chain seq x y z
N MET A 1 16.68 16.94 -19.66
CA MET A 1 16.32 16.30 -20.95
C MET A 1 15.85 14.89 -20.67
N PHE A 2 14.82 14.42 -21.36
CA PHE A 2 14.35 13.04 -21.29
C PHE A 2 15.35 12.12 -22.02
N GLN A 3 15.82 11.06 -21.36
CA GLN A 3 16.76 10.08 -21.92
C GLN A 3 16.31 8.68 -21.53
N ILE A 4 15.98 7.83 -22.51
CA ILE A 4 15.45 6.48 -22.26
C ILE A 4 16.42 5.62 -21.43
N ASN A 5 17.73 5.79 -21.64
CA ASN A 5 18.77 5.04 -20.93
C ASN A 5 18.80 5.36 -19.42
N PHE A 6 18.44 6.60 -19.04
CA PHE A 6 18.33 6.97 -17.63
C PHE A 6 17.17 6.24 -16.95
N TYR A 7 16.03 6.08 -17.63
CA TYR A 7 14.87 5.40 -17.05
C TYR A 7 15.02 3.88 -17.01
N ARG A 8 15.80 3.31 -17.92
CA ARG A 8 16.01 1.86 -18.03
C ARG A 8 16.54 1.23 -16.73
N SER A 9 17.41 1.92 -16.00
CA SER A 9 17.99 1.41 -14.76
C SER A 9 16.93 1.10 -13.68
N TYR A 10 15.85 1.91 -13.59
CA TYR A 10 14.76 1.69 -12.63
C TYR A 10 13.90 0.46 -12.92
N PHE A 11 14.05 -0.16 -14.10
CA PHE A 11 13.29 -1.34 -14.53
C PHE A 11 14.19 -2.52 -14.92
N ASN A 12 15.50 -2.40 -14.68
CA ASN A 12 16.46 -3.44 -14.98
C ASN A 12 16.61 -4.37 -13.76
N LEU A 13 15.58 -5.19 -13.52
CA LEU A 13 15.52 -6.13 -12.39
C LEU A 13 15.37 -7.55 -12.91
N ASP A 14 16.18 -8.46 -12.39
CA ASP A 14 16.05 -9.89 -12.68
C ASP A 14 14.88 -10.52 -11.88
N THR A 15 14.39 -11.66 -12.38
CA THR A 15 13.20 -12.30 -11.80
C THR A 15 13.48 -12.85 -10.40
N ASP A 16 14.68 -13.38 -10.14
CA ASP A 16 15.02 -13.97 -8.85
C ASP A 16 15.08 -12.90 -7.75
N THR A 17 15.72 -11.76 -8.03
CA THR A 17 15.76 -10.60 -7.16
C THR A 17 14.36 -10.03 -6.95
N PHE A 18 13.52 -9.99 -7.99
CA PHE A 18 12.14 -9.55 -7.86
C PHE A 18 11.36 -10.43 -6.86
N LEU A 19 11.47 -11.76 -6.97
CA LEU A 19 10.81 -12.71 -6.07
C LEU A 19 11.36 -12.64 -4.65
N GLN A 20 12.68 -12.51 -4.49
CA GLN A 20 13.30 -12.33 -3.17
C GLN A 20 12.81 -11.04 -2.50
N LYS A 21 12.67 -9.95 -3.25
CA LYS A 21 12.07 -8.71 -2.74
C LYS A 21 10.62 -8.94 -2.36
N ILE A 22 9.79 -9.60 -3.15
CA ILE A 22 8.42 -9.96 -2.75
C ILE A 22 8.40 -10.76 -1.44
N GLN A 23 9.29 -11.75 -1.30
CA GLN A 23 9.38 -12.57 -0.10
C GLN A 23 9.77 -11.73 1.12
N ARG A 24 10.73 -10.81 0.99
CA ARG A 24 11.13 -9.88 2.05
C ARG A 24 10.00 -8.89 2.39
N ALA A 25 9.24 -8.43 1.40
CA ALA A 25 8.13 -7.49 1.58
C ALA A 25 6.98 -8.11 2.36
N SER A 26 6.74 -9.41 2.12
CA SER A 26 5.72 -10.21 2.78
C SER A 26 5.94 -10.36 4.29
N ASN A 27 7.17 -10.17 4.78
CA ASN A 27 7.43 -10.09 6.22
C ASN A 27 7.34 -8.62 6.68
N PRO A 28 6.29 -8.23 7.43
CA PRO A 28 6.11 -6.85 7.89
C PRO A 28 7.17 -6.42 8.90
N LEU A 29 7.78 -7.36 9.63
CA LEU A 29 8.81 -7.10 10.62
C LEU A 29 10.23 -7.06 10.03
N ASN A 30 10.37 -7.36 8.74
CA ASN A 30 11.66 -7.28 8.08
C ASN A 30 12.01 -5.82 7.78
N SER A 31 12.99 -5.30 8.53
CA SER A 31 13.61 -3.99 8.32
C SER A 31 14.66 -4.00 7.21
N ALA A 32 15.25 -5.16 6.89
CA ALA A 32 16.25 -5.38 5.83
C ALA A 32 15.63 -5.45 4.43
N PHE A 33 14.59 -4.65 4.18
CA PHE A 33 14.03 -4.49 2.84
C PHE A 33 14.89 -3.57 1.98
N ALA A 34 15.45 -2.53 2.61
CA ALA A 34 16.54 -1.73 2.09
C ALA A 34 17.87 -2.47 2.33
N GLY A 35 17.99 -3.70 1.79
CA GLY A 35 19.31 -4.28 1.58
C GLY A 35 20.13 -3.24 0.84
N ASP A 36 21.24 -2.85 1.46
CA ASP A 36 22.11 -1.73 1.14
C ASP A 36 21.60 -0.33 1.52
N GLU A 37 21.96 0.05 2.76
CA GLU A 37 22.25 1.46 3.08
C GLU A 37 23.60 1.92 2.48
N ASP A 38 24.39 1.00 1.90
CA ASP A 38 25.79 1.20 1.53
C ASP A 38 26.11 1.03 0.03
N THR A 39 25.11 0.79 -0.82
CA THR A 39 25.30 0.78 -2.27
C THR A 39 24.55 1.96 -2.89
N ASP A 40 25.26 2.75 -3.69
CA ASP A 40 24.73 3.81 -4.56
C ASP A 40 23.82 3.24 -5.67
N GLU A 41 23.25 2.04 -5.49
CA GLU A 41 22.41 1.40 -6.49
C GLU A 41 21.07 2.12 -6.64
N VAL A 42 20.73 2.35 -7.90
CA VAL A 42 19.45 2.94 -8.30
C VAL A 42 18.31 2.06 -7.80
N THR A 43 17.52 2.57 -6.87
CA THR A 43 16.35 1.82 -6.38
C THR A 43 15.28 1.72 -7.45
N GLU A 44 14.98 0.49 -7.88
CA GLU A 44 14.00 0.17 -8.92
C GLU A 44 12.55 0.46 -8.51
N LEU A 45 11.67 0.57 -9.53
CA LEU A 45 10.25 0.88 -9.39
C LEU A 45 9.33 -0.26 -9.85
N TYR A 46 9.88 -1.46 -10.06
CA TYR A 46 9.15 -2.61 -10.61
C TYR A 46 7.98 -3.02 -9.71
N GLY A 47 8.19 -3.04 -8.38
CA GLY A 47 7.12 -3.28 -7.41
C GLY A 47 5.99 -2.26 -7.49
N PHE A 48 6.34 -0.96 -7.55
CA PHE A 48 5.37 0.11 -7.69
C PHE A 48 4.50 -0.04 -8.94
N PHE A 49 5.07 -0.39 -10.09
CA PHE A 49 4.28 -0.57 -11.31
C PHE A 49 3.47 -1.86 -11.29
N TRP A 50 4.11 -3.01 -11.07
CA TRP A 50 3.49 -4.31 -11.33
C TRP A 50 2.69 -4.86 -10.15
N ILE A 51 3.20 -4.73 -8.91
CA ILE A 51 2.47 -5.21 -7.73
C ILE A 51 1.23 -4.35 -7.51
N THR A 52 1.36 -3.02 -7.61
CA THR A 52 0.22 -2.10 -7.47
C THR A 52 -0.80 -2.29 -8.59
N GLY A 53 -0.37 -2.45 -9.84
CA GLY A 53 -1.27 -2.70 -10.97
C GLY A 53 -2.06 -4.00 -10.81
N THR A 54 -1.38 -5.06 -10.36
CA THR A 54 -2.01 -6.35 -10.05
C THR A 54 -3.00 -6.21 -8.89
N LEU A 55 -2.65 -5.48 -7.83
CA LEU A 55 -3.56 -5.23 -6.72
C LEU A 55 -4.82 -4.49 -7.16
N ILE A 56 -4.68 -3.44 -7.99
CA ILE A 56 -5.82 -2.68 -8.53
C ILE A 56 -6.76 -3.62 -9.29
N PHE A 57 -6.21 -4.49 -10.13
CA PHE A 57 -6.99 -5.50 -10.85
C PHE A 57 -7.68 -6.46 -9.88
N LEU A 58 -6.97 -6.99 -8.87
CA LEU A 58 -7.54 -7.90 -7.87
C LEU A 58 -8.64 -7.25 -7.04
N MET A 59 -8.47 -6.00 -6.61
CA MET A 59 -9.49 -5.22 -5.88
C MET A 59 -10.73 -5.04 -6.73
N PHE A 60 -10.54 -4.71 -8.00
CA PHE A 60 -11.63 -4.53 -8.95
C PHE A 60 -12.38 -5.84 -9.25
N VAL A 61 -11.67 -6.95 -9.46
CA VAL A 61 -12.27 -8.28 -9.63
C VAL A 61 -12.96 -8.74 -8.33
N SER A 62 -12.32 -8.50 -7.18
CA SER A 62 -12.89 -8.82 -5.87
C SER A 62 -14.20 -8.10 -5.63
N ALA A 63 -14.30 -6.81 -5.95
CA ALA A 63 -15.50 -6.04 -5.69
C ALA A 63 -16.57 -6.17 -6.79
N THR A 64 -16.19 -6.12 -8.08
CA THR A 64 -17.16 -6.21 -9.17
C THR A 64 -17.52 -7.66 -9.49
N GLY A 65 -16.50 -8.52 -9.61
CA GLY A 65 -16.68 -9.92 -9.97
C GLY A 65 -17.45 -10.70 -8.92
N SER A 66 -17.20 -10.44 -7.63
CA SER A 66 -17.97 -11.10 -6.56
C SER A 66 -19.44 -10.72 -6.58
N ASN A 67 -19.77 -9.45 -6.82
CA ASN A 67 -21.16 -9.00 -6.91
C ASN A 67 -21.89 -9.58 -8.13
N ILE A 68 -21.23 -9.65 -9.29
CA ILE A 68 -21.78 -10.29 -10.50
C ILE A 68 -22.05 -11.77 -10.22
N LEU A 69 -21.09 -12.49 -9.65
CA LEU A 69 -21.21 -13.92 -9.36
C LEU A 69 -22.24 -14.19 -8.26
N ALA A 70 -22.26 -13.39 -7.20
CA ALA A 70 -23.26 -13.49 -6.14
C ALA A 70 -24.66 -13.21 -6.69
N ASN A 71 -24.82 -12.24 -7.58
CA ASN A 71 -26.09 -12.02 -8.27
C ASN A 71 -26.45 -13.25 -9.11
N TRP A 72 -25.54 -13.77 -9.93
CA TRP A 72 -25.83 -14.96 -10.74
C TRP A 72 -26.21 -16.20 -9.90
N LEU A 73 -25.56 -16.40 -8.75
CA LEU A 73 -25.76 -17.57 -7.90
C LEU A 73 -27.00 -17.47 -6.99
N HIS A 74 -27.38 -16.25 -6.59
CA HIS A 74 -28.44 -15.97 -5.61
C HIS A 74 -29.62 -15.15 -6.17
N SER A 75 -29.71 -14.93 -7.49
CA SER A 75 -30.79 -14.15 -8.10
C SER A 75 -32.11 -14.91 -8.10
N ASP A 76 -33.18 -14.18 -7.74
CA ASP A 76 -34.54 -14.51 -8.14
C ASP A 76 -34.79 -14.05 -9.59
N PRO A 77 -35.75 -14.64 -10.33
CA PRO A 77 -36.07 -14.30 -11.72
C PRO A 77 -36.40 -12.80 -11.96
N GLU A 78 -36.78 -12.07 -10.91
CA GLU A 78 -37.16 -10.65 -10.99
C GLU A 78 -36.01 -9.66 -10.73
N ASN A 79 -34.81 -10.13 -10.36
CA ASN A 79 -33.70 -9.25 -10.03
C ASN A 79 -33.03 -8.66 -11.28
N LYS A 80 -32.83 -7.33 -11.28
CA LYS A 80 -32.04 -6.65 -12.32
C LYS A 80 -30.60 -7.14 -12.31
N PRO A 81 -29.96 -7.30 -13.50
CA PRO A 81 -28.54 -7.63 -13.58
C PRO A 81 -27.70 -6.54 -12.91
N TYR A 82 -26.65 -6.94 -12.20
CA TYR A 82 -25.71 -6.03 -11.56
C TYR A 82 -25.03 -5.13 -12.59
N GLU A 83 -25.15 -3.80 -12.43
CA GLU A 83 -24.50 -2.84 -13.32
C GLU A 83 -23.04 -2.64 -12.93
N TYR A 84 -22.18 -2.90 -13.91
CA TYR A 84 -20.76 -2.71 -13.82
C TYR A 84 -20.39 -1.21 -13.65
N SER A 85 -19.57 -0.87 -12.64
CA SER A 85 -19.12 0.52 -12.44
C SER A 85 -17.63 0.72 -12.79
N PHE A 86 -17.37 1.42 -13.90
CA PHE A 86 -16.02 1.92 -14.25
C PHE A 86 -15.46 2.89 -13.19
N GLU A 87 -16.34 3.50 -12.40
CA GLU A 87 -15.99 4.36 -11.29
C GLU A 87 -15.13 3.62 -10.25
N LEU A 88 -15.41 2.34 -9.98
CA LEU A 88 -14.68 1.56 -8.99
C LEU A 88 -13.25 1.29 -9.42
N LEU A 89 -13.04 0.95 -10.70
CA LEU A 89 -11.71 0.77 -11.28
C LEU A 89 -10.90 2.08 -11.20
N SER A 90 -11.54 3.21 -11.55
CA SER A 90 -10.90 4.53 -11.48
C SER A 90 -10.51 4.88 -10.04
N LYS A 91 -11.40 4.63 -9.06
CA LYS A 91 -11.11 4.80 -7.63
C LYS A 91 -9.93 3.93 -7.18
N SER A 92 -9.83 2.68 -7.63
CA SER A 92 -8.68 1.81 -7.31
C SER A 92 -7.39 2.42 -7.81
N ILE A 93 -7.36 2.88 -9.06
CA ILE A 93 -6.18 3.49 -9.67
C ILE A 93 -5.74 4.71 -8.86
N PHE A 94 -6.65 5.65 -8.61
CA PHE A 94 -6.32 6.87 -7.87
C PHE A 94 -5.92 6.57 -6.43
N LEU A 95 -6.59 5.65 -5.74
CA LEU A 95 -6.30 5.37 -4.34
C LEU A 95 -4.96 4.68 -4.18
N PHE A 96 -4.68 3.62 -4.95
CA PHE A 96 -3.45 2.85 -4.78
C PHE A 96 -2.25 3.56 -5.41
N TYR A 97 -2.28 3.95 -6.69
CA TYR A 97 -1.13 4.67 -7.28
C TYR A 97 -0.96 6.06 -6.67
N GLY A 98 -2.06 6.76 -6.38
CA GLY A 98 -1.99 8.07 -5.73
C GLY A 98 -1.38 7.99 -4.34
N TYR A 99 -1.81 7.06 -3.48
CA TYR A 99 -1.19 6.85 -2.17
C TYR A 99 0.30 6.53 -2.27
N ASN A 100 0.68 5.64 -3.19
CA ASN A 100 2.06 5.21 -3.42
C ASN A 100 2.96 6.30 -4.06
N LEU A 101 2.40 7.43 -4.51
CA LEU A 101 3.16 8.58 -5.01
C LEU A 101 3.11 9.77 -4.06
N VAL A 102 1.91 10.14 -3.60
CA VAL A 102 1.67 11.34 -2.79
C VAL A 102 2.33 11.23 -1.43
N VAL A 103 2.19 10.10 -0.73
CA VAL A 103 2.80 9.94 0.61
C VAL A 103 4.33 9.91 0.52
N PRO A 104 4.96 9.11 -0.39
CA PRO A 104 6.40 9.20 -0.60
C PRO A 104 6.90 10.58 -1.03
N LEU A 105 6.15 11.29 -1.86
CA LEU A 105 6.50 12.64 -2.30
C LEU A 105 6.48 13.64 -1.13
N ILE A 106 5.43 13.63 -0.31
CA ILE A 106 5.33 14.49 0.88
C ILE A 106 6.47 14.18 1.85
N LEU A 107 6.76 12.89 2.08
CA LEU A 107 7.87 12.48 2.95
C LEU A 107 9.22 12.96 2.40
N TYR A 108 9.46 12.79 1.09
CA TYR A 108 10.67 13.27 0.43
C TYR A 108 10.80 14.79 0.54
N LEU A 109 9.74 15.54 0.22
CA LEU A 109 9.76 17.00 0.29
C LEU A 109 10.00 17.50 1.72
N GLY A 110 9.34 16.90 2.70
CA GLY A 110 9.52 17.23 4.11
C GLY A 110 10.93 16.92 4.61
N THR A 111 11.46 15.75 4.29
CA THR A 111 12.80 15.32 4.76
C THR A 111 13.93 16.05 4.05
N ALA A 112 13.83 16.25 2.73
CA ALA A 112 14.89 16.87 1.93
C ALA A 112 14.91 18.41 2.04
N PHE A 113 13.74 19.07 2.01
CA PHE A 113 13.68 20.54 1.92
C PHE A 113 13.35 21.22 3.26
N LEU A 114 12.45 20.66 4.06
CA LEU A 114 12.06 21.27 5.34
C LEU A 114 13.03 20.90 6.46
N LEU A 115 13.26 19.60 6.67
CA LEU A 115 14.11 19.08 7.74
C LEU A 115 15.59 19.01 7.36
N LYS A 116 15.90 19.03 6.05
CA LYS A 116 17.27 18.98 5.50
C LYS A 116 18.07 17.81 6.06
N PHE A 117 17.53 16.60 5.89
CA PHE A 117 18.16 15.35 6.32
C PHE A 117 19.62 15.26 5.81
N PRO A 118 20.60 14.97 6.69
CA PRO A 118 22.00 14.85 6.31
C PRO A 118 22.23 13.77 5.24
N ASN A 119 21.53 12.64 5.37
CA ASN A 119 21.50 11.59 4.36
C ASN A 119 20.18 11.66 3.61
N THR A 120 20.24 11.89 2.30
CA THR A 120 19.04 11.98 1.47
C THR A 120 18.28 10.65 1.49
N LEU A 121 16.98 10.71 1.75
CA LEU A 121 16.06 9.59 1.56
C LEU A 121 15.51 9.67 0.12
N PRO A 122 16.00 8.86 -0.85
CA PRO A 122 15.64 9.05 -2.25
C PRO A 122 14.16 8.73 -2.47
N LEU A 123 13.46 9.58 -3.24
CA LEU A 123 12.04 9.40 -3.54
C LEU A 123 11.74 8.01 -4.13
N THR A 124 12.58 7.53 -5.04
CA THR A 124 12.42 6.21 -5.68
C THR A 124 12.53 5.07 -4.67
N LYS A 125 13.36 5.21 -3.63
CA LYS A 125 13.47 4.23 -2.54
C LYS A 125 12.18 4.13 -1.74
N VAL A 126 11.59 5.28 -1.40
CA VAL A 126 10.32 5.32 -0.66
C VAL A 126 9.16 4.78 -1.50
N ILE A 127 9.09 5.16 -2.78
CA ILE A 127 8.07 4.64 -3.72
C ILE A 127 8.20 3.12 -3.87
N SER A 128 9.42 2.60 -3.99
CA SER A 128 9.67 1.16 -4.09
C SER A 128 9.18 0.43 -2.84
N ILE A 129 9.52 0.91 -1.64
CA ILE A 129 9.04 0.33 -0.37
C ILE A 129 7.51 0.24 -0.38
N TYR A 130 6.81 1.33 -0.67
CA TYR A 130 5.35 1.37 -0.71
C TYR A 130 4.78 0.42 -1.77
N GLY A 131 5.40 0.38 -2.96
CA GLY A 131 5.00 -0.49 -4.06
C GLY A 131 5.07 -1.97 -3.69
N TYR A 132 6.11 -2.39 -2.97
CA TYR A 132 6.26 -3.77 -2.53
C TYR A 132 5.38 -4.12 -1.34
N THR A 133 5.11 -3.21 -0.40
CA THR A 133 4.20 -3.50 0.72
C THR A 133 2.76 -3.71 0.27
N ASN A 134 2.38 -3.26 -0.93
CA ASN A 134 1.07 -3.56 -1.53
C ASN A 134 0.80 -5.07 -1.68
N ILE A 135 1.82 -5.93 -1.72
CA ILE A 135 1.62 -7.39 -1.79
C ILE A 135 0.78 -7.91 -0.61
N LEU A 136 0.87 -7.25 0.55
CA LEU A 136 0.16 -7.63 1.78
C LEU A 136 -1.36 -7.38 1.69
N TRP A 137 -1.81 -6.64 0.68
CA TRP A 137 -3.24 -6.47 0.35
C TRP A 137 -3.78 -7.58 -0.57
N PHE A 138 -2.94 -8.43 -1.15
CA PHE A 138 -3.42 -9.48 -2.07
C PHE A 138 -4.33 -10.49 -1.36
N PRO A 139 -3.97 -11.04 -0.17
CA PRO A 139 -4.81 -12.05 0.48
C PRO A 139 -6.21 -11.55 0.83
N ILE A 140 -6.35 -10.27 1.21
CA ILE A 140 -7.66 -9.70 1.57
C ILE A 140 -8.59 -9.58 0.36
N THR A 141 -8.08 -9.30 -0.85
CA THR A 141 -8.91 -9.32 -2.07
C THR A 141 -9.55 -10.68 -2.31
N ALA A 142 -8.80 -11.76 -2.09
CA ALA A 142 -9.29 -13.13 -2.24
C ALA A 142 -10.28 -13.51 -1.14
N ILE A 143 -9.96 -13.20 0.13
CA ILE A 143 -10.85 -13.47 1.27
C ILE A 143 -12.20 -12.76 1.07
N ASN A 144 -12.17 -11.49 0.68
CA ASN A 144 -13.40 -10.73 0.43
C ASN A 144 -14.22 -11.31 -0.72
N PHE A 145 -13.56 -11.68 -1.82
CA PHE A 145 -14.24 -12.31 -2.96
C PHE A 145 -14.99 -13.57 -2.53
N LEU A 146 -14.36 -14.43 -1.73
CA LEU A 146 -14.98 -15.65 -1.20
C LEU A 146 -16.16 -15.32 -0.28
N ILE A 147 -15.99 -14.36 0.64
CA ILE A 147 -17.04 -13.93 1.57
C ILE A 147 -18.30 -13.48 0.80
N VAL A 148 -18.14 -12.59 -0.18
CA VAL A 148 -19.26 -12.01 -0.93
C VAL A 148 -19.96 -13.05 -1.81
N VAL A 149 -19.22 -13.98 -2.41
CA VAL A 149 -19.81 -15.02 -3.29
C VAL A 149 -20.58 -16.07 -2.49
N PHE A 150 -20.03 -16.55 -1.37
CA PHE A 150 -20.60 -17.69 -0.64
C PHE A 150 -21.61 -17.29 0.44
N ILE A 151 -21.54 -16.07 0.99
CA ILE A 151 -22.43 -15.63 2.07
C ILE A 151 -23.45 -14.64 1.50
N SER A 152 -24.73 -15.00 1.58
CA SER A 152 -25.81 -14.15 1.05
C SER A 152 -25.91 -12.82 1.81
N ASN A 153 -25.69 -11.72 1.08
CA ASN A 153 -25.73 -10.36 1.61
C ASN A 153 -27.10 -10.01 2.22
N LYS A 154 -28.21 -10.48 1.61
CA LYS A 154 -29.59 -10.15 2.04
C LYS A 154 -29.88 -10.48 3.51
N LYS A 155 -29.31 -11.57 4.05
CA LYS A 155 -29.55 -12.02 5.43
C LYS A 155 -28.46 -11.58 6.42
N HIS A 156 -27.23 -11.36 5.95
CA HIS A 156 -26.06 -11.23 6.82
C HIS A 156 -25.27 -9.92 6.62
N HIS A 157 -25.82 -8.91 5.95
CA HIS A 157 -25.14 -7.64 5.64
C HIS A 157 -24.41 -7.00 6.84
N LEU A 158 -25.01 -6.97 8.03
CA LEU A 158 -24.37 -6.41 9.25
C LEU A 158 -23.13 -7.21 9.67
N MET A 159 -23.24 -8.55 9.69
CA MET A 159 -22.14 -9.44 10.06
C MET A 159 -21.00 -9.37 9.03
N LEU A 160 -21.34 -9.34 7.74
CA LEU A 160 -20.38 -9.21 6.65
C LEU A 160 -19.62 -7.89 6.71
N ASN A 161 -20.33 -6.78 6.89
CA ASN A 161 -19.70 -5.47 7.01
C ASN A 161 -18.75 -5.39 8.21
N PHE A 162 -19.14 -5.96 9.36
CA PHE A 162 -18.29 -6.03 10.55
C PHE A 162 -17.02 -6.87 10.31
N LEU A 163 -17.17 -8.03 9.66
CA LEU A 163 -16.05 -8.89 9.31
C LEU A 163 -15.08 -8.21 8.33
N GLU A 164 -15.60 -7.55 7.30
CA GLU A 164 -14.80 -6.76 6.36
C GLU A 164 -14.04 -5.63 7.05
N TRP A 165 -14.66 -4.91 8.00
CA TRP A 165 -13.98 -3.90 8.81
C TRP A 165 -12.80 -4.51 9.56
N ILE A 166 -13.00 -5.65 10.24
CA ILE A 166 -11.93 -6.33 10.96
C ILE A 166 -10.79 -6.69 10.02
N ILE A 167 -11.07 -7.33 8.88
CA ILE A 167 -10.01 -7.82 8.00
C ILE A 167 -9.27 -6.66 7.33
N VAL A 168 -9.98 -5.59 6.91
CA VAL A 168 -9.34 -4.40 6.34
C VAL A 168 -8.48 -3.68 7.38
N LEU A 169 -8.93 -3.57 8.64
CA LEU A 169 -8.13 -2.96 9.70
C LEU A 169 -6.89 -3.79 10.05
N ILE A 170 -7.01 -5.12 10.08
CA ILE A 170 -5.85 -6.01 10.27
C ILE A 170 -4.86 -5.84 9.12
N SER A 171 -5.32 -5.87 7.87
CA SER A 171 -4.45 -5.70 6.69
C SER A 171 -3.80 -4.31 6.65
N GLY A 172 -4.56 -3.25 6.94
CA GLY A 172 -4.05 -1.89 7.09
C GLY A 172 -3.02 -1.77 8.22
N THR A 173 -3.24 -2.44 9.35
CA THR A 173 -2.25 -2.43 10.45
C THR A 173 -0.97 -3.15 10.04
N ILE A 174 -1.06 -4.30 9.38
CA ILE A 174 0.10 -5.07 8.90
C ILE A 174 0.88 -4.30 7.84
N THR A 175 0.19 -3.70 6.87
CA THR A 175 0.81 -2.92 5.78
C THR A 175 1.42 -1.62 6.30
N GLY A 176 0.74 -0.93 7.22
CA GLY A 176 1.25 0.24 7.92
C GLY A 176 2.51 -0.07 8.73
N LEU A 177 2.47 -1.15 9.52
CA LEU A 177 3.64 -1.62 10.27
C LEU A 177 4.80 -1.98 9.35
N SER A 178 4.54 -2.61 8.22
CA SER A 178 5.55 -2.95 7.22
C SER A 178 6.24 -1.71 6.65
N ASN A 179 5.47 -0.68 6.26
CA ASN A 179 6.00 0.59 5.76
C ASN A 179 6.85 1.29 6.83
N ILE A 180 6.35 1.36 8.06
CA ILE A 180 7.05 2.01 9.18
C ILE A 180 8.35 1.28 9.50
N THR A 181 8.32 -0.05 9.61
CA THR A 181 9.51 -0.86 9.94
C THR A 181 10.61 -0.69 8.90
N LYS A 182 10.25 -0.58 7.62
CA LYS A 182 11.20 -0.39 6.50
C LYS A 182 11.77 1.01 6.41
N LEU A 183 11.06 2.04 6.90
CA LEU A 183 11.51 3.44 6.91
C LEU A 183 12.15 3.86 8.23
N SER A 184 11.83 3.18 9.33
CA SER A 184 12.17 3.57 10.70
C SER A 184 13.67 3.77 10.89
N GLY A 185 14.49 2.82 10.43
CA GLY A 185 15.95 2.89 10.58
C GLY A 185 16.57 4.14 9.95
N VAL A 186 16.21 4.41 8.69
CA VAL A 186 16.74 5.57 7.95
C VAL A 186 16.25 6.89 8.53
N ILE A 187 14.99 6.97 8.95
CA ILE A 187 14.43 8.19 9.56
C ILE A 187 15.08 8.45 10.92
N HIS A 188 15.21 7.42 11.78
CA HIS A 188 15.79 7.56 13.11
C HIS A 188 17.26 7.97 13.05
N LYS A 189 18.05 7.34 12.17
CA LYS A 189 19.45 7.69 11.92
C LYS A 189 19.61 9.15 11.49
N ASN A 190 18.77 9.64 10.58
CA ASN A 190 18.81 11.05 10.16
C ASN A 190 18.38 12.02 11.27
N CYS A 191 17.36 11.68 12.06
CA CYS A 191 16.94 12.49 13.20
C CYS A 191 18.05 12.60 14.26
N LEU A 192 18.81 11.53 14.52
CA LEU A 192 19.96 11.55 15.43
C LEU A 192 21.09 12.45 14.91
N LEU A 193 21.39 12.38 13.62
CA LEU A 193 22.40 13.24 12.99
C LEU A 193 22.01 14.71 13.02
N LEU A 194 20.72 15.03 12.81
CA LEU A 194 20.21 16.41 12.89
C LEU A 194 20.24 17.00 14.30
N ALA A 195 20.17 16.15 15.32
CA ALA A 195 20.18 16.58 16.71
C ALA A 195 21.59 16.60 17.32
N ASP A 196 22.65 16.46 16.51
CA ASP A 196 24.04 16.32 16.96
C ASP A 196 24.21 15.25 18.05
N GLY A 197 23.42 14.18 17.98
CA GLY A 197 23.42 13.08 18.96
C GLY A 197 22.51 13.28 20.19
N ASP A 198 21.77 14.39 20.32
CA ASP A 198 20.74 14.54 21.36
C ASP A 198 19.56 13.60 21.10
N ALA A 199 19.54 12.49 21.84
CA ALA A 199 18.51 11.45 21.75
C ALA A 199 17.10 11.98 22.04
N SER A 200 16.92 12.98 22.90
CA SER A 200 15.59 13.49 23.26
C SER A 200 14.96 14.25 22.09
N SER A 201 15.70 15.22 21.54
CA SER A 201 15.25 15.99 20.38
C SER A 201 15.07 15.11 19.14
N ALA A 202 15.99 14.18 18.90
CA ALA A 202 15.90 13.22 17.80
C ALA A 202 14.64 12.33 17.91
N ASN A 203 14.38 11.77 19.10
CA ASN A 203 13.21 10.92 19.31
C ASN A 203 11.90 11.70 19.12
N ARG A 204 11.83 12.97 19.56
CA ARG A 204 10.64 13.80 19.34
C ARG A 204 10.37 14.02 17.84
N GLN A 205 11.40 14.33 17.06
CA GLN A 205 11.26 14.51 15.61
C GLN A 205 10.89 13.20 14.91
N TYR A 206 11.57 12.11 15.27
CA TYR A 206 11.27 10.76 14.76
C TYR A 206 9.80 10.38 15.01
N MET A 207 9.32 10.53 16.25
CA MET A 207 7.92 10.23 16.59
C MET A 207 6.93 11.11 15.83
N THR A 208 7.28 12.38 15.55
CA THR A 208 6.44 13.27 14.74
C THR A 208 6.29 12.74 13.32
N ILE A 209 7.40 12.36 12.67
CA ILE A 209 7.38 11.84 11.29
C ILE A 209 6.62 10.51 11.23
N ILE A 210 6.92 9.59 12.14
CA ILE A 210 6.22 8.29 12.20
C ILE A 210 4.73 8.48 12.48
N GLY A 211 4.35 9.38 13.40
CA GLY A 211 2.95 9.70 13.68
C GLY A 211 2.20 10.20 12.44
N LEU A 212 2.82 11.08 11.65
CA LEU A 212 2.22 11.55 10.39
C LEU A 212 2.05 10.41 9.37
N LEU A 213 3.03 9.50 9.27
CA LEU A 213 2.94 8.33 8.38
C LEU A 213 1.83 7.35 8.83
N VAL A 214 1.69 7.13 10.14
CA VAL A 214 0.60 6.33 10.73
C VAL A 214 -0.76 6.94 10.38
N ILE A 215 -0.92 8.26 10.57
CA ILE A 215 -2.16 8.96 10.26
C ILE A 215 -2.49 8.85 8.76
N ALA A 216 -1.52 9.11 7.88
CA ALA A 216 -1.70 8.99 6.44
C ALA A 216 -2.11 7.57 6.03
N HIS A 217 -1.51 6.55 6.63
CA HIS A 217 -1.84 5.16 6.34
C HIS A 217 -3.20 4.72 6.90
N ALA A 218 -3.57 5.22 8.09
CA ALA A 218 -4.89 4.99 8.67
C ALA A 218 -5.99 5.60 7.79
N LEU A 219 -5.79 6.83 7.31
CA LEU A 219 -6.71 7.48 6.36
C LEU A 219 -6.82 6.67 5.06
N PHE A 220 -5.71 6.21 4.50
CA PHE A 220 -5.70 5.33 3.34
C PHE A 220 -6.50 4.04 3.58
N THR A 221 -6.27 3.37 4.72
CA THR A 221 -6.98 2.13 5.09
C THR A 221 -8.49 2.35 5.19
N ILE A 222 -8.91 3.45 5.80
CA ILE A 222 -10.33 3.82 5.90
C ILE A 222 -10.92 4.09 4.51
N LEU A 223 -10.20 4.81 3.65
CA LEU A 223 -10.63 5.06 2.27
C LEU A 223 -10.75 3.78 1.45
N VAL A 224 -9.85 2.81 1.65
CA VAL A 224 -9.94 1.47 1.04
C VAL A 224 -11.23 0.77 1.48
N LYS A 225 -11.54 0.75 2.78
CA LYS A 225 -12.80 0.18 3.29
C LYS A 225 -14.02 0.86 2.66
N ILE A 226 -14.10 2.18 2.74
CA ILE A 226 -15.26 2.95 2.24
C ILE A 226 -15.43 2.77 0.73
N SER A 227 -14.34 2.72 -0.03
CA SER A 227 -14.41 2.69 -1.50
C SER A 227 -14.74 1.32 -2.09
N PHE A 228 -14.22 0.23 -1.48
CA PHE A 228 -14.29 -1.11 -2.09
C PHE A 228 -15.14 -2.11 -1.33
N PHE A 229 -15.27 -1.90 -0.03
CA PHE A 229 -15.97 -2.83 0.87
C PHE A 229 -17.14 -2.12 1.56
N GLY A 230 -17.49 -0.89 1.17
CA GLY A 230 -18.68 -0.22 1.67
C GLY A 230 -19.93 -0.88 1.07
N ILE A 231 -20.64 -1.70 1.85
CA ILE A 231 -21.98 -2.13 1.47
C ILE A 231 -22.83 -0.86 1.41
N LYS A 232 -23.24 -0.43 0.21
CA LYS A 232 -24.25 0.61 0.06
C LYS A 232 -25.56 0.04 0.60
N VAL A 233 -26.01 0.58 1.74
CA VAL A 233 -27.35 0.36 2.30
C VAL A 233 -28.40 0.87 1.32
#